data_AF-A0AAW6U629-F1
#
_entry.id   AF-A0AAW6U629-F1
#
_cell.length_a   1.000
_cell.length_b   1.000
_cell.length_c   1.000
_cell.angle_alpha   90.00
_cell.angle_beta   90.00
_cell.angle_gamma   90.00
#
_symmetry.space_group_name_H-M   'P 1'
#
loop_
_entity.id
_entity.type
_entity.pdbx_description
1 polymer ?
#
loop_
_entity_poly.entity_id
_entity_poly.type
_entity_poly.pdbx_seq_one_letter_code
_entity_poly.pdbx_strand_id
1 'polypeptide(L)' 'MKRSYLKMRRKALQKTLEDIAYDIGISYNYLLNIENGHQGDKASFMLMVKIARAYQVTVDEFYHLEYLYQKEKGVLKDYD' A
#
# COMPACT_ATOMS: atom_id res chain seq x y z
N MET A 1 6.68 6.31 9.31
CA MET A 1 7.04 4.92 8.99
C MET A 1 6.64 4.65 7.55
N LYS A 2 7.48 3.98 6.75
CA LYS A 2 7.20 3.73 5.33
C LYS A 2 6.45 2.41 5.15
N ARG A 3 5.57 2.31 4.15
CA ARG A 3 4.98 1.03 3.70
C ARG A 3 5.98 0.27 2.83
N SER A 4 7.04 -0.23 3.47
CA SER A 4 8.17 -0.90 2.79
C SER A 4 7.73 -2.09 1.94
N TYR A 5 6.69 -2.83 2.36
CA TYR A 5 6.14 -3.96 1.61
C TYR A 5 5.62 -3.57 0.22
N LEU A 6 5.01 -2.40 0.06
CA LEU A 6 4.59 -1.89 -1.26
C LEU A 6 5.82 -1.70 -2.14
N LYS A 7 6.79 -0.92 -1.66
CA LYS A 7 8.01 -0.63 -2.42
C LYS A 7 8.76 -1.91 -2.82
N MET A 8 8.85 -2.89 -1.92
CA MET A 8 9.46 -4.19 -2.20
C MET A 8 8.69 -4.93 -3.29
N ARG A 9 7.37 -5.01 -3.17
CA ARG A 9 6.52 -5.72 -4.14
C ARG A 9 6.58 -5.07 -5.52
N ARG A 10 6.50 -3.73 -5.60
CA ARG A 10 6.65 -3.00 -6.87
C ARG A 10 8.01 -3.23 -7.52
N LYS A 11 9.09 -3.24 -6.75
CA LYS A 11 10.43 -3.56 -7.26
C LYS A 11 10.53 -5.01 -7.77
N ALA A 12 9.89 -5.97 -7.09
CA ALA A 12 9.83 -7.36 -7.55
C ALA A 12 9.06 -7.50 -8.87
N LEU A 13 8.05 -6.65 -9.09
CA LEU A 13 7.32 -6.54 -10.36
C LEU A 13 8.07 -5.76 -11.45
N GLN A 14 9.26 -5.23 -11.15
CA GLN A 14 10.04 -4.37 -12.04
C GLN A 14 9.26 -3.13 -12.55
N LYS A 15 8.33 -2.62 -11.74
CA LYS A 15 7.50 -1.45 -12.08
C LYS A 15 8.02 -0.16 -11.41
N THR A 16 7.87 0.95 -12.12
CA THR A 16 8.06 2.29 -11.57
C THR A 16 6.84 2.71 -10.74
N LEU A 17 6.95 3.82 -10.00
CA LEU A 17 5.80 4.39 -9.30
C LEU A 17 4.77 4.92 -10.31
N GLU A 18 5.24 5.47 -11.42
CA GLU A 18 4.43 5.96 -12.54
C GLU A 18 3.58 4.84 -13.14
N ASP A 19 4.16 3.66 -13.39
CA ASP A 19 3.42 2.50 -13.92
C ASP A 19 2.26 2.10 -13.00
N ILE A 20 2.53 2.00 -11.70
CA ILE A 20 1.52 1.61 -10.72
C ILE A 20 0.46 2.71 -10.52
N ALA A 21 0.88 3.97 -10.50
CA ALA A 21 -0.04 5.10 -10.35
C ALA A 21 -1.01 5.17 -11.54
N TYR A 22 -0.49 4.94 -12.75
CA TYR A 22 -1.27 4.80 -13.98
C TYR A 22 -2.29 3.65 -13.87
N ASP A 23 -1.84 2.44 -13.47
CA ASP A 23 -2.71 1.26 -13.33
C ASP A 23 -3.88 1.47 -12.34
N ILE A 24 -3.63 2.22 -11.25
CA ILE A 24 -4.63 2.50 -10.21
C ILE A 24 -5.55 3.68 -10.60
N GLY A 25 -5.06 4.57 -11.46
CA GLY A 25 -5.71 5.82 -11.84
C GLY A 25 -5.58 6.90 -10.76
N ILE A 26 -4.39 7.06 -10.18
CA ILE A 26 -4.06 8.12 -9.20
C ILE A 26 -2.80 8.87 -9.63
N SER A 27 -2.50 10.01 -9.01
CA SER A 27 -1.25 10.72 -9.31
C SER A 27 -0.03 10.01 -8.75
N TYR A 28 1.10 10.14 -9.43
CA TYR A 28 2.41 9.67 -8.94
C TYR A 28 2.70 10.15 -7.52
N ASN A 29 2.50 11.44 -7.24
CA ASN A 29 2.76 12.03 -5.93
C ASN A 29 1.87 11.43 -4.84
N TYR A 30 0.61 11.11 -5.16
CA TYR A 30 -0.28 10.46 -4.22
C TYR A 30 0.21 9.04 -3.87
N LEU A 31 0.61 8.25 -4.87
CA LEU A 31 1.19 6.93 -4.63
C LEU A 31 2.52 7.00 -3.86
N LEU A 32 3.40 7.94 -4.21
CA LEU A 32 4.66 8.19 -3.52
C LEU A 32 4.42 8.47 -2.01
N ASN A 33 3.41 9.27 -1.69
CA ASN A 33 3.05 9.57 -0.30
C ASN A 33 2.43 8.36 0.41
N ILE A 34 1.69 7.50 -0.30
CA ILE A 34 1.22 6.22 0.25
C ILE A 34 2.40 5.31 0.61
N GLU A 35 3.33 5.08 -0.32
CA GLU A 35 4.52 4.23 -0.05
C GLU A 35 5.38 4.78 1.08
N ASN A 36 5.51 6.11 1.17
CA ASN A 36 6.26 6.76 2.25
C ASN A 36 5.50 6.81 3.59
N GLY A 37 4.23 6.38 3.62
CA GLY A 37 3.40 6.37 4.83
C GLY A 37 2.90 7.74 5.26
N HIS A 38 3.00 8.76 4.40
CA HIS A 38 2.43 10.09 4.62
C HIS A 38 0.93 10.13 4.28
N GLN A 39 0.45 9.19 3.47
CA GLN A 39 -0.96 9.00 3.10
C GLN A 39 -1.32 7.51 3.09
N GLY A 40 -2.59 7.18 2.86
CA GLY A 40 -3.08 5.80 2.76
C GLY A 40 -3.90 5.31 3.96
N ASP A 41 -3.70 5.86 5.15
CA ASP A 41 -4.44 5.42 6.36
C ASP A 41 -5.96 5.67 6.26
N LYS A 42 -6.37 6.62 5.42
CA LYS A 42 -7.77 6.96 5.12
C LYS A 42 -8.15 6.65 3.67
N ALA A 43 -7.36 5.84 2.96
CA ALA A 43 -7.71 5.45 1.60
C ALA A 43 -9.01 4.65 1.61
N SER A 44 -9.86 4.91 0.60
CA SER A 44 -11.14 4.22 0.48
C SER A 44 -10.93 2.73 0.21
N PHE A 45 -11.92 1.90 0.57
CA PHE A 45 -11.90 0.46 0.27
C PHE A 45 -11.65 0.19 -1.22
N MET A 46 -12.26 1.00 -2.10
CA MET A 46 -12.05 0.90 -3.55
C MET A 46 -10.59 1.15 -3.95
N LEU A 47 -9.92 2.12 -3.32
CA LEU A 47 -8.51 2.38 -3.57
C LEU A 47 -7.63 1.25 -3.04
N MET A 48 -7.92 0.69 -1.87
CA MET A 48 -7.18 -0.45 -1.33
C MET A 48 -7.25 -1.67 -2.25
N VAL A 49 -8.44 -1.98 -2.79
CA VAL A 49 -8.60 -3.07 -3.77
C VAL A 49 -7.80 -2.81 -5.05
N LYS A 50 -7.79 -1.57 -5.55
CA LYS A 50 -6.98 -1.20 -6.72
C LYS A 50 -5.48 -1.35 -6.46
N ILE A 51 -5.01 -0.93 -5.27
CA ILE A 51 -3.62 -1.11 -4.84
C ILE A 51 -3.29 -2.60 -4.81
N ALA A 52 -4.08 -3.44 -4.11
CA ALA A 52 -3.83 -4.88 -4.05
C ALA A 52 -3.68 -5.51 -5.45
N ARG A 53 -4.60 -5.17 -6.38
CA ARG A 53 -4.56 -5.63 -7.77
C ARG A 53 -3.32 -5.15 -8.53
N ALA A 54 -2.98 -3.87 -8.47
CA ALA A 54 -1.83 -3.31 -9.18
C ALA A 54 -0.49 -3.88 -8.68
N TYR A 55 -0.41 -4.21 -7.39
CA TYR A 55 0.73 -4.88 -6.77
C TYR A 55 0.68 -6.41 -6.88
N GLN A 56 -0.31 -6.95 -7.60
CA GLN A 56 -0.51 -8.39 -7.82
C GLN A 56 -0.49 -9.20 -6.53
N VAL A 57 -1.16 -8.71 -5.49
CA VAL A 57 -1.38 -9.42 -4.22
C VAL A 57 -2.88 -9.63 -4.03
N THR A 58 -3.23 -10.68 -3.30
CA THR A 58 -4.64 -10.86 -2.91
C THR A 58 -5.06 -9.74 -1.96
N VAL A 59 -6.36 -9.46 -1.89
CA VAL A 59 -6.89 -8.47 -0.95
C VAL A 59 -6.59 -8.89 0.50
N ASP A 60 -6.68 -10.18 0.80
CA ASP A 60 -6.41 -10.73 2.13
C ASP A 60 -4.93 -10.54 2.52
N GLU A 61 -4.00 -10.87 1.61
CA GLU A 61 -2.56 -10.65 1.81
C GLU A 61 -2.26 -9.16 1.99
N PHE A 62 -2.86 -8.28 1.18
CA PHE A 62 -2.71 -6.85 1.29
C PHE A 62 -3.14 -6.33 2.67
N TYR A 63 -4.31 -6.76 3.16
CA TYR A 63 -4.79 -6.35 4.48
C TYR A 63 -3.96 -6.95 5.62
N HIS A 64 -3.40 -8.15 5.46
CA HIS A 64 -2.46 -8.69 6.44
C HIS A 64 -1.19 -7.82 6.52
N LEU A 65 -0.64 -7.41 5.38
CA LEU A 65 0.53 -6.52 5.32
C LEU A 65 0.23 -5.12 5.89
N GLU A 66 -0.94 -4.55 5.59
CA GLU A 66 -1.38 -3.28 6.21
C GLU A 66 -1.57 -3.44 7.72
N TYR A 67 -2.13 -4.56 8.20
CA TYR A 67 -2.25 -4.84 9.63
C TYR A 67 -0.88 -4.81 10.32
N LEU A 68 0.11 -5.53 9.78
CA LEU A 68 1.47 -5.53 10.32
C LEU A 68 2.08 -4.13 10.32
N TYR A 69 1.92 -3.38 9.24
CA TYR A 69 2.38 -1.99 9.14
C TYR A 69 1.72 -1.08 10.19
N GLN A 70 0.40 -1.18 10.40
CA GLN A 70 -0.30 -0.35 11.37
C GLN A 70 0.00 -0.75 12.82
N LYS A 71 0.28 -2.04 13.07
CA LYS A 71 0.78 -2.53 14.36
C LYS A 71 2.18 -1.99 14.64
N GLU A 72 3.09 -2.06 13.68
CA GLU A 72 4.45 -1.50 13.82
C GLU A 72 4.40 0.01 14.06
N LYS A 73 3.47 0.72 13.40
CA LYS A 73 3.22 2.16 13.61
C LYS A 73 2.61 2.48 14.98
N GLY A 74 2.17 1.48 15.75
CA GLY A 74 1.52 1.65 17.06
C GLY A 74 0.08 2.14 16.99
N VAL A 75 -0.55 2.07 15.82
CA VAL A 75 -1.97 2.46 15.62
C VAL A 75 -2.89 1.35 16.09
N LEU A 76 -2.57 0.11 15.74
CA LEU A 76 -3.27 -1.06 16.23
C LEU A 76 -2.58 -1.57 17.49
N LYS A 77 -3.37 -1.81 18.53
CA LYS A 77 -2.95 -2.58 19.70
C LYS A 77 -3.29 -4.04 19.46
N ASP A 78 -2.52 -4.93 20.08
CA ASP A 78 -2.94 -6.32 20.17
C ASP A 78 -4.31 -6.35 20.88
N TYR A 79 -5.27 -6.97 20.21
CA TYR A 79 -6.50 -7.37 20.87
C TYR A 79 -6.14 -8.66 21.61
N ASP A 80 -6.12 -8.57 22.94
CA ASP A 80 -6.04 -9.73 23.84
C ASP A 80 -7.18 -10.72 23.58
#